data_AF-A0A8T4KXE2-F1
#
_entry.id   AF-A0A8T4KXE2-F1
#
_cell.length_a   1.000
_cell.length_b   1.000
_cell.length_c   1.000
_cell.angle_alpha   90.00
_cell.angle_beta   90.00
_cell.angle_gamma   90.00
#
_symmetry.space_group_name_H-M   'P 1'
#
loop_
_entity.id
_entity.type
_entity.pdbx_description
1 polymer ?
#
loop_
_entity_poly.entity_id
_entity_poly.type
_entity_poly.pdbx_seq_one_letter_code
_entity_poly.pdbx_strand_id
1 'polypeptide(L)'
;MKVKEQNLQVLVFIWPGNTTDKTTLKEAVKNLKKDFNIRNTVFVADRGLITADELDDKKYDYIIATRRRRDSLIEQLMLKSIETTENGLYAEKVHTEEGDGKEKKDRHYILCIDTDTRKGRLEALKRIRHDIEKKLSEMNGTEKDLNAKVVKILGKNKRLFNYDTSKGLSFSLNNEAWKYENEIAGKFMLVTTKDMKPEEAMKQYKELKDIERAFKELKSFIKVRPVNHSTDERTEGHVFVCVLSLLIRRLIERSCGMTADKALQELRRLRVNEEVIDEETIYRRNELSDDQKKILKEMNIEEPLKIIFS
;
A
#
# COMPACT_ATOMS: atom_id res chain seq x y z
N MET A 1 6.95 10.70 -5.69
CA MET A 1 6.27 11.82 -4.99
C MET A 1 4.84 11.97 -5.50
N LYS A 2 3.88 12.32 -4.64
CA LYS A 2 2.50 12.71 -5.02
C LYS A 2 2.24 14.18 -4.67
N VAL A 3 1.47 14.87 -5.51
CA VAL A 3 0.99 16.23 -5.22
C VAL A 3 -0.41 16.14 -4.60
N LYS A 4 -0.58 16.81 -3.44
CA LYS A 4 -1.74 16.71 -2.52
C LYS A 4 -3.12 16.89 -3.17
N GLU A 5 -3.21 17.59 -4.30
CA GLU A 5 -4.48 17.92 -4.95
C GLU A 5 -4.86 17.02 -6.14
N GLN A 6 -3.94 16.16 -6.61
CA GLN A 6 -4.16 15.46 -7.89
C GLN A 6 -3.97 13.94 -7.83
N ASN A 7 -3.40 13.41 -6.74
CA ASN A 7 -3.11 11.97 -6.58
C ASN A 7 -2.25 11.37 -7.73
N LEU A 8 -1.53 12.23 -8.49
CA LEU A 8 -0.67 11.85 -9.61
C LEU A 8 0.76 11.54 -9.12
N GLN A 9 1.39 10.54 -9.72
CA GLN A 9 2.82 10.30 -9.54
C GLN A 9 3.60 11.25 -10.44
N VAL A 10 4.40 12.12 -9.83
CA VAL A 10 5.09 13.21 -10.57
C VAL A 10 6.61 13.02 -10.60
N LEU A 11 7.15 12.14 -9.75
CA LEU A 11 8.60 11.96 -9.66
C LEU A 11 8.99 10.56 -9.19
N VAL A 12 9.97 9.98 -9.88
CA VAL A 12 10.64 8.71 -9.56
C VAL A 12 12.15 8.93 -9.55
N PHE A 13 12.80 8.35 -8.55
CA PHE A 13 14.24 8.30 -8.44
C PHE A 13 14.69 6.85 -8.55
N ILE A 14 15.81 6.62 -9.22
CA ILE A 14 16.39 5.30 -9.47
C ILE A 14 17.75 5.27 -8.78
N TRP A 15 18.02 4.18 -8.05
CA TRP A 15 19.30 3.96 -7.37
C TRP A 15 19.85 2.57 -7.69
N PRO A 16 21.18 2.37 -7.60
CA PRO A 16 21.80 1.05 -7.71
C PRO A 16 21.25 0.07 -6.68
N GLY A 17 21.11 -1.21 -7.07
CA GLY A 17 20.46 -2.23 -6.25
C GLY A 17 21.18 -2.61 -4.95
N ASN A 18 22.42 -2.15 -4.75
CA ASN A 18 23.20 -2.30 -3.52
C ASN A 18 23.05 -1.09 -2.56
N THR A 19 22.23 -0.11 -2.90
CA THR A 19 22.02 1.08 -2.08
C THR A 19 21.06 0.77 -0.95
N THR A 20 21.40 1.16 0.27
CA THR A 20 20.53 1.02 1.44
C THR A 20 19.33 1.97 1.36
N ASP A 21 18.12 1.51 1.70
CA ASP A 21 16.90 2.34 1.66
C ASP A 21 17.00 3.66 2.46
N LYS A 22 17.83 3.68 3.51
CA LYS A 22 18.06 4.88 4.32
C LYS A 22 18.79 6.00 3.56
N THR A 23 19.76 5.64 2.73
CA THR A 23 20.55 6.61 1.96
C THR A 23 19.73 7.16 0.79
N THR A 24 18.94 6.29 0.15
CA THR A 24 18.05 6.71 -0.95
C THR A 24 17.01 7.72 -0.47
N LEU A 25 16.41 7.53 0.71
CA LEU A 25 15.46 8.50 1.24
C LEU A 25 16.10 9.88 1.42
N LYS A 26 17.25 9.96 2.11
CA LYS A 26 17.95 11.24 2.38
C LYS A 26 18.28 11.99 1.09
N GLU A 27 18.78 11.26 0.08
CA GLU A 27 19.08 11.82 -1.23
C GLU A 27 17.82 12.28 -1.97
N ALA A 28 16.75 11.49 -1.93
CA ALA A 28 15.47 11.86 -2.55
C ALA A 28 14.99 13.21 -2.02
N VAL A 29 15.04 13.43 -0.69
CA VAL A 29 14.61 14.70 -0.11
C VAL A 29 15.50 15.86 -0.50
N LYS A 30 16.83 15.63 -0.51
CA LYS A 30 17.80 16.64 -0.94
C LYS A 30 17.53 17.07 -2.37
N ASN A 31 17.26 16.12 -3.26
CA ASN A 31 16.93 16.39 -4.66
C ASN A 31 15.58 17.12 -4.77
N LEU A 32 14.56 16.73 -4.01
CA LEU A 32 13.28 17.46 -3.96
C LEU A 32 13.45 18.93 -3.57
N LYS A 33 14.31 19.23 -2.60
CA LYS A 33 14.60 20.59 -2.18
C LYS A 33 15.43 21.35 -3.22
N LYS A 34 16.44 20.71 -3.81
CA LYS A 34 17.34 21.31 -4.79
C LYS A 34 16.63 21.61 -6.11
N ASP A 35 15.91 20.62 -6.64
CA ASP A 35 15.40 20.64 -8.01
C ASP A 35 14.00 21.27 -8.11
N PHE A 36 13.21 21.21 -7.02
CA PHE A 36 11.83 21.69 -7.01
C PHE A 36 11.54 22.76 -5.93
N ASN A 37 12.56 23.20 -5.17
CA ASN A 37 12.41 24.16 -4.05
C ASN A 37 11.31 23.75 -3.04
N ILE A 38 11.08 22.45 -2.88
CA ILE A 38 10.10 21.93 -1.93
C ILE A 38 10.70 22.02 -0.53
N ARG A 39 10.13 22.90 0.30
CA ARG A 39 10.63 23.17 1.66
C ARG A 39 9.90 22.36 2.74
N ASN A 40 8.63 22.06 2.52
CA ASN A 40 7.77 21.36 3.49
C ASN A 40 7.42 19.98 2.94
N THR A 41 8.02 18.93 3.52
CA THR A 41 7.79 17.54 3.11
C THR A 41 7.37 16.71 4.31
N VAL A 42 6.27 15.97 4.16
CA VAL A 42 5.85 14.93 5.12
C VAL A 42 6.12 13.58 4.49
N PHE A 43 6.99 12.78 5.10
CA PHE A 43 7.30 11.42 4.66
C PHE A 43 6.24 10.45 5.15
N VAL A 44 5.55 9.80 4.23
CA VAL A 44 4.62 8.72 4.58
C VAL A 44 5.28 7.40 4.22
N ALA A 45 5.48 6.51 5.19
CA ALA A 45 6.17 5.24 4.96
C ALA A 45 5.48 4.05 5.63
N ASP A 46 5.63 2.89 5.00
CA ASP A 46 4.96 1.67 5.41
C ASP A 46 5.68 0.90 6.50
N ARG A 47 4.96 -0.03 7.14
CA ARG A 47 5.46 -0.82 8.28
C ARG A 47 6.72 -1.59 7.90
N GLY A 48 7.86 -1.15 8.43
CA GLY A 48 9.13 -1.86 8.36
C GLY A 48 10.04 -1.46 7.21
N LEU A 49 9.70 -0.42 6.44
CA LEU A 49 10.65 0.24 5.54
C LEU A 49 11.62 1.12 6.32
N ILE A 50 11.09 1.94 7.24
CA ILE A 50 11.87 2.92 8.02
C ILE A 50 11.25 3.04 9.42
N THR A 51 12.08 3.19 10.46
CA THR A 51 11.63 3.43 11.85
C THR A 51 11.57 4.92 12.19
N ALA A 52 10.86 5.28 13.26
CA ALA A 52 10.81 6.66 13.75
C ALA A 52 12.22 7.19 14.05
N ASP A 53 13.03 6.38 14.73
CA ASP A 53 14.39 6.75 15.13
C ASP A 53 15.32 7.00 13.92
N GLU A 54 15.03 6.40 12.77
CA GLU A 54 15.79 6.63 11.54
C GLU A 54 15.44 7.96 10.87
N LEU A 55 14.30 8.56 11.22
CA LEU A 55 13.76 9.81 10.68
C LEU A 55 13.75 10.97 11.69
N ASP A 56 14.29 10.73 12.89
CA ASP A 56 14.38 11.67 14.02
C ASP A 56 15.35 12.85 13.79
N ASP A 57 15.36 13.42 12.58
CA ASP A 57 16.05 14.66 12.25
C ASP A 57 14.99 15.76 12.06
N LYS A 58 15.13 16.89 12.78
CA LYS A 58 14.21 18.04 12.70
C LYS A 58 13.92 18.58 11.30
N LYS A 59 14.73 18.21 10.30
CA LYS A 59 14.54 18.67 8.92
C LYS A 59 13.23 18.22 8.28
N TYR A 60 12.64 17.11 8.73
CA TYR A 60 11.49 16.53 8.04
C TYR A 60 10.35 16.22 9.00
N ASP A 61 9.13 16.22 8.47
CA ASP A 61 7.99 15.63 9.15
C ASP A 61 7.72 14.24 8.57
N TYR A 62 7.11 13.36 9.35
CA TYR A 62 6.74 12.04 8.86
C TYR A 62 5.43 11.53 9.44
N ILE A 63 4.84 10.55 8.78
CA ILE A 63 3.74 9.70 9.21
C ILE A 63 4.15 8.27 8.88
N ILE A 64 4.44 7.47 9.90
CA ILE A 64 4.85 6.07 9.70
C ILE A 64 3.96 5.14 10.50
N ALA A 65 3.75 3.95 9.98
CA ALA A 65 3.06 2.90 10.72
C ALA A 65 4.07 2.03 11.49
N THR A 66 3.81 1.77 12.77
CA THR A 66 4.75 1.02 13.63
C THR A 66 4.42 -0.47 13.70
N ARG A 67 5.42 -1.28 14.08
CA ARG A 67 5.20 -2.70 14.36
C ARG A 67 4.55 -2.84 15.73
N ARG A 68 3.47 -3.59 15.79
CA ARG A 68 2.65 -3.77 17.00
C ARG A 68 3.36 -4.36 18.22
N ARG A 69 4.47 -5.08 18.03
CA ARG A 69 5.03 -6.03 19.01
C ARG A 69 6.55 -5.92 19.22
N ARG A 70 7.14 -4.78 18.87
CA ARG A 70 8.59 -4.54 19.08
C ARG A 70 8.88 -3.60 20.25
N ASP A 71 7.84 -2.96 20.76
CA ASP A 71 7.95 -1.86 21.71
C ASP A 71 6.85 -2.01 22.75
N SER A 72 7.24 -2.05 24.03
CA SER A 72 6.34 -2.21 25.16
C SER A 72 5.33 -1.07 25.25
N LEU A 73 5.73 0.15 24.88
CA LEU A 73 4.83 1.30 24.79
C LEU A 73 3.74 1.05 23.75
N ILE A 74 4.12 0.59 22.56
CA ILE A 74 3.16 0.28 21.49
C ILE A 74 2.21 -0.84 21.92
N GLU A 75 2.71 -1.90 22.57
CA GLU A 75 1.84 -2.99 23.03
C GLU A 75 0.77 -2.50 24.00
N GLN A 76 1.12 -1.58 24.92
CA GLN A 76 0.18 -0.96 25.87
C GLN A 76 -0.80 -0.01 25.17
N LEU A 77 -0.31 0.86 24.29
CA LEU A 77 -1.15 1.84 23.59
C LEU A 77 -2.17 1.16 22.66
N MET A 78 -1.85 0.00 22.10
CA MET A 78 -2.76 -0.79 21.25
C MET A 78 -3.99 -1.33 22.00
N LEU A 79 -3.92 -1.42 23.33
CA LEU A 79 -5.04 -1.88 24.16
C LEU A 79 -6.08 -0.79 24.43
N LYS A 80 -5.74 0.49 24.25
CA LYS A 80 -6.68 1.61 24.41
C LYS A 80 -7.91 1.44 23.51
N SER A 81 -9.08 1.77 24.02
CA SER A 81 -10.33 1.77 23.26
C SER A 81 -10.42 3.01 22.37
N ILE A 82 -11.05 2.84 21.21
CA ILE A 82 -11.52 3.95 20.36
C ILE A 82 -13.02 3.76 20.25
N GLU A 83 -13.79 4.82 20.44
CA GLU A 83 -15.23 4.79 20.23
C GLU A 83 -15.54 4.59 18.74
N THR A 84 -16.34 3.58 18.43
CA THR A 84 -16.75 3.25 17.06
C THR A 84 -18.27 3.19 17.01
N THR A 85 -18.88 3.99 16.16
CA THR A 85 -20.34 4.06 16.00
C THR A 85 -20.86 3.15 14.88
N GLU A 86 -20.12 3.04 13.79
CA GLU A 86 -20.52 2.34 12.56
C GLU A 86 -19.33 1.64 11.89
N ASN A 87 -19.55 1.07 10.71
CA ASN A 87 -18.45 0.55 9.89
C ASN A 87 -17.65 1.72 9.31
N GLY A 88 -16.34 1.69 9.46
CA GLY A 88 -15.50 2.82 9.08
C GLY A 88 -14.08 2.77 9.63
N LEU A 89 -13.44 3.92 9.46
CA LEU A 89 -12.07 4.19 9.83
C LEU A 89 -12.08 5.25 10.93
N TYR A 90 -11.48 4.92 12.08
CA TYR A 90 -11.42 5.83 13.23
C TYR A 90 -9.96 5.97 13.68
N ALA A 91 -9.61 7.15 14.16
CA ALA A 91 -8.27 7.46 14.62
C ALA A 91 -8.32 8.38 15.84
N GLU A 92 -7.44 8.14 16.81
CA GLU A 92 -7.35 8.95 18.02
C GLU A 92 -5.88 9.12 18.44
N LYS A 93 -5.50 10.33 18.85
CA LYS A 93 -4.17 10.58 19.42
C LYS A 93 -4.15 10.04 20.85
N VAL A 94 -3.37 8.99 21.08
CA VAL A 94 -3.36 8.28 22.36
C VAL A 94 -2.15 8.56 23.23
N HIS A 95 -1.08 9.11 22.65
CA HIS A 95 0.14 9.45 23.38
C HIS A 95 0.96 10.49 22.60
N THR A 96 1.75 11.27 23.34
CA THR A 96 2.79 12.14 22.78
C THR A 96 4.07 11.87 23.56
N GLU A 97 5.15 11.61 22.84
CA GLU A 97 6.51 11.57 23.37
C GLU A 97 7.17 12.91 23.02
N GLU A 98 7.56 13.67 24.04
CA GLU A 98 8.19 14.98 23.85
C GLU A 98 9.62 14.80 23.32
N GLY A 99 9.96 15.59 22.31
CA GLY A 99 11.32 15.66 21.80
C GLY A 99 12.22 16.48 22.74
N ASP A 100 13.54 16.28 22.64
CA ASP A 100 14.53 17.03 23.42
C ASP A 100 14.67 18.51 23.01
N GLY A 101 13.88 18.97 22.04
CA GLY A 101 13.91 20.34 21.55
C GLY A 101 15.20 20.72 20.82
N LYS A 102 16.15 19.80 20.59
CA LYS A 102 17.42 20.03 19.89
C LYS A 102 17.54 19.19 18.63
N GLU A 103 17.49 17.87 18.77
CA GLU A 103 17.65 16.91 17.68
C GLU A 103 16.32 16.24 17.32
N LYS A 104 15.42 16.07 18.30
CA LYS A 104 14.16 15.35 18.13
C LYS A 104 12.95 16.27 18.16
N LYS A 105 11.97 15.97 17.31
CA LYS A 105 10.62 16.56 17.35
C LYS A 105 9.73 15.72 18.26
N ASP A 106 8.65 16.32 18.74
CA ASP A 106 7.58 15.60 19.43
C ASP A 106 7.01 14.53 18.50
N ARG A 107 6.70 13.36 19.07
CA ARG A 107 6.08 12.25 18.35
C ARG A 107 4.68 12.04 18.89
N HIS A 108 3.70 12.14 18.00
CA HIS A 108 2.32 11.86 18.30
C HIS A 108 1.97 10.44 17.84
N TYR A 109 1.52 9.62 18.78
CA TYR A 109 1.06 8.25 18.54
C TYR A 109 -0.44 8.28 18.33
N ILE A 110 -0.85 7.87 17.14
CA ILE A 110 -2.24 7.86 16.69
C ILE A 110 -2.67 6.41 16.55
N LEU A 111 -3.57 5.99 17.45
CA LEU A 111 -4.20 4.68 17.36
C LEU A 111 -5.29 4.76 16.31
N CYS A 112 -5.28 3.82 15.39
CA CYS A 112 -6.29 3.72 14.34
C CYS A 112 -6.99 2.38 14.42
N ILE A 113 -8.28 2.35 14.06
CA ILE A 113 -9.06 1.13 13.91
C ILE A 113 -9.80 1.14 12.57
N ASP A 114 -9.71 0.01 11.88
CA ASP A 114 -10.44 -0.29 10.66
C ASP A 114 -11.44 -1.40 11.00
N THR A 115 -12.72 -1.03 11.14
CA THR A 115 -13.73 -1.93 11.70
C THR A 115 -14.08 -3.08 10.75
N ASP A 116 -13.98 -2.88 9.44
CA ASP A 116 -14.11 -3.95 8.44
C ASP A 116 -12.95 -4.94 8.55
N THR A 117 -11.72 -4.43 8.64
CA THR A 117 -10.53 -5.27 8.87
C THR A 117 -10.61 -6.00 10.20
N ARG A 118 -11.22 -5.40 11.24
CA ARG A 118 -11.43 -6.04 12.53
C ARG A 118 -12.31 -7.27 12.40
N LYS A 119 -13.47 -7.17 11.75
CA LYS A 119 -14.39 -8.30 11.55
C LYS A 119 -13.68 -9.50 10.90
N GLY A 120 -13.04 -9.27 9.75
CA GLY A 120 -12.33 -10.32 9.02
C GLY A 120 -11.17 -10.93 9.85
N ARG A 121 -10.46 -10.12 10.64
CA ARG A 121 -9.38 -10.64 11.52
C ARG A 121 -9.90 -11.46 12.68
N LEU A 122 -11.01 -11.08 13.30
CA LEU A 122 -11.61 -11.85 14.38
C LEU A 122 -12.11 -13.21 13.88
N GLU A 123 -12.73 -13.24 12.71
CA GLU A 123 -13.14 -14.50 12.07
C GLU A 123 -11.93 -15.38 11.71
N ALA A 124 -10.90 -14.79 11.10
CA ALA A 124 -9.67 -15.52 10.79
C ALA A 124 -9.00 -16.07 12.05
N LEU A 125 -8.98 -15.31 13.14
CA LEU A 125 -8.41 -15.73 14.42
C LEU A 125 -9.19 -16.92 15.01
N LYS A 126 -10.52 -16.91 14.94
CA LYS A 126 -11.38 -18.04 15.34
C LYS A 126 -11.11 -19.28 14.49
N ARG A 127 -11.00 -19.14 13.17
CA ARG A 127 -10.68 -20.25 12.25
C ARG A 127 -9.30 -20.84 12.54
N ILE A 128 -8.28 -19.98 12.69
CA ILE A 128 -6.91 -20.40 13.04
C ILE A 128 -6.90 -21.20 14.34
N ARG A 129 -7.62 -20.73 15.36
CA ARG A 129 -7.75 -21.47 16.63
C ARG A 129 -8.34 -22.85 16.41
N HIS A 130 -9.49 -22.93 15.75
CA HIS A 130 -10.17 -24.19 15.49
C HIS A 130 -9.29 -25.17 14.71
N ASP A 131 -8.63 -24.71 13.64
CA ASP A 131 -7.76 -25.53 12.80
C ASP A 131 -6.54 -26.06 13.57
N ILE A 132 -5.95 -25.23 14.44
CA ILE A 132 -4.81 -25.64 15.27
C ILE A 132 -5.27 -26.65 16.33
N GLU A 133 -6.35 -26.36 17.07
CA GLU A 133 -6.88 -27.26 18.11
C GLU A 133 -7.19 -28.64 17.51
N LYS A 134 -7.85 -28.69 16.35
CA LYS A 134 -8.14 -29.94 15.63
C LYS A 134 -6.88 -30.72 15.26
N LYS A 135 -5.90 -30.05 14.65
CA LYS A 135 -4.65 -30.71 14.23
C LYS A 135 -3.81 -31.20 15.40
N LEU A 136 -3.86 -30.49 16.53
CA LEU A 136 -3.18 -30.92 17.75
C LEU A 136 -3.92 -32.09 18.42
N SER A 137 -5.26 -32.11 18.42
CA SER A 137 -6.03 -33.22 19.01
C SER A 137 -5.89 -34.55 18.24
N GLU A 138 -5.63 -34.49 16.94
CA GLU A 138 -5.45 -35.68 16.08
C GLU A 138 -4.00 -36.22 16.10
N MET A 139 -3.09 -35.61 16.87
CA MET A 139 -1.67 -35.91 16.80
C MET A 139 -1.24 -37.01 17.78
N ASN A 140 -0.48 -37.99 17.27
CA ASN A 140 0.20 -39.03 18.04
C ASN A 140 1.67 -39.15 17.60
N GLY A 141 2.57 -39.57 18.49
CA GLY A 141 3.99 -39.78 18.18
C GLY A 141 4.91 -39.85 19.40
N THR A 142 6.22 -40.04 19.17
CA THR A 142 7.27 -40.01 20.20
C THR A 142 7.69 -38.57 20.53
N GLU A 143 8.15 -38.31 21.76
CA GLU A 143 8.42 -36.96 22.31
C GLU A 143 9.19 -36.02 21.37
N LYS A 144 10.32 -36.49 20.80
CA LYS A 144 11.20 -35.67 19.96
C LYS A 144 10.60 -35.32 18.59
N ASP A 145 9.84 -36.24 18.02
CA ASP A 145 9.08 -36.05 16.77
C ASP A 145 7.86 -35.14 16.99
N LEU A 146 7.24 -35.26 18.15
CA LEU A 146 6.02 -34.53 18.51
C LEU A 146 6.28 -33.04 18.71
N ASN A 147 7.35 -32.64 19.41
CA ASN A 147 7.67 -31.22 19.60
C ASN A 147 7.95 -30.50 18.26
N ALA A 148 8.69 -31.13 17.34
CA ALA A 148 8.95 -30.57 16.02
C ALA A 148 7.66 -30.37 15.21
N LYS A 149 6.75 -31.34 15.25
CA LYS A 149 5.43 -31.28 14.61
C LYS A 149 4.55 -30.18 15.20
N VAL A 150 4.47 -30.06 16.52
CA VAL A 150 3.70 -29.03 17.22
C VAL A 150 4.21 -27.63 16.86
N VAL A 151 5.52 -27.41 16.91
CA VAL A 151 6.12 -26.12 16.53
C VAL A 151 5.79 -25.76 15.08
N LYS A 152 5.81 -26.75 14.17
CA LYS A 152 5.47 -26.55 12.76
C LYS A 152 4.00 -26.17 12.55
N ILE A 153 3.08 -26.78 13.29
CA ILE A 153 1.63 -26.48 13.22
C ILE A 153 1.33 -25.11 13.80
N LEU A 154 1.88 -24.82 14.98
CA LEU A 154 1.69 -23.54 15.66
C LEU A 154 2.27 -22.39 14.83
N GLY A 155 3.45 -22.57 14.24
CA GLY A 155 4.10 -21.60 13.36
C GLY A 155 4.14 -20.20 13.99
N LYS A 156 3.57 -19.22 13.30
CA LYS A 156 3.50 -17.81 13.76
C LYS A 156 2.52 -17.59 14.93
N ASN A 157 1.68 -18.57 15.23
CA ASN A 157 0.64 -18.52 16.26
C ASN A 157 1.08 -19.20 17.57
N LYS A 158 2.35 -19.57 17.71
CA LYS A 158 2.90 -20.23 18.91
C LYS A 158 2.52 -19.52 20.22
N ARG A 159 2.48 -18.18 20.24
CA ARG A 159 2.10 -17.39 21.44
C ARG A 159 0.66 -17.63 21.90
N LEU A 160 -0.24 -18.09 21.01
CA LEU A 160 -1.65 -18.31 21.34
C LEU A 160 -1.89 -19.60 22.13
N PHE A 161 -0.90 -20.49 22.20
CA PHE A 161 -1.07 -21.81 22.80
C PHE A 161 0.07 -22.10 23.77
N ASN A 162 -0.29 -22.62 24.94
CA ASN A 162 0.64 -23.28 25.83
C ASN A 162 0.64 -24.77 25.46
N TYR A 163 1.82 -25.41 25.45
CA TYR A 163 1.91 -26.84 25.17
C TYR A 163 3.07 -27.48 25.91
N ASP A 164 2.92 -28.76 26.22
CA ASP A 164 3.97 -29.63 26.75
C ASP A 164 3.96 -30.96 25.98
N THR A 165 5.14 -31.48 25.68
CA THR A 165 5.35 -32.74 24.95
C THR A 165 6.07 -33.81 25.76
N SER A 166 6.47 -33.50 27.01
CA SER A 166 7.31 -34.37 27.85
C SER A 166 6.65 -35.70 28.24
N LYS A 167 5.33 -35.69 28.41
CA LYS A 167 4.51 -36.88 28.77
C LYS A 167 3.41 -37.12 27.74
N GLY A 168 3.74 -36.93 26.46
CA GLY A 168 2.76 -36.84 25.38
C GLY A 168 2.27 -35.41 25.16
N LEU A 169 1.44 -35.19 24.14
CA LEU A 169 0.94 -33.86 23.79
C LEU A 169 -0.14 -33.40 24.77
N SER A 170 0.16 -32.35 25.53
CA SER A 170 -0.86 -31.53 26.19
C SER A 170 -0.79 -30.11 25.65
N PHE A 171 -1.94 -29.49 25.43
CA PHE A 171 -2.01 -28.11 24.96
C PHE A 171 -3.23 -27.40 25.55
N SER A 172 -3.12 -26.09 25.69
CA SER A 172 -4.21 -25.22 26.11
C SER A 172 -4.09 -23.85 25.43
N LEU A 173 -5.21 -23.15 25.33
CA LEU A 173 -5.19 -21.79 24.83
C LEU A 173 -4.52 -20.86 25.85
N ASN A 174 -3.57 -20.05 25.41
CA ASN A 174 -3.07 -18.94 26.20
C ASN A 174 -4.14 -17.83 26.19
N ASN A 175 -4.94 -17.77 27.25
CA ASN A 175 -6.07 -16.84 27.36
C ASN A 175 -5.64 -15.36 27.32
N GLU A 176 -4.48 -15.02 27.87
CA GLU A 176 -3.94 -13.65 27.84
C GLU A 176 -3.55 -13.24 26.42
N ALA A 177 -2.79 -14.09 25.73
CA ALA A 177 -2.41 -13.86 24.34
C ALA A 177 -3.64 -13.82 23.42
N TRP A 178 -4.63 -14.68 23.68
CA TRP A 178 -5.89 -14.69 22.94
C TRP A 178 -6.67 -13.39 23.14
N LYS A 179 -6.86 -12.96 24.39
CA LYS A 179 -7.55 -11.71 24.71
C LYS A 179 -6.88 -10.53 24.05
N TYR A 180 -5.54 -10.45 24.17
CA TYR A 180 -4.74 -9.42 23.52
C TYR A 180 -4.98 -9.38 22.00
N GLU A 181 -4.85 -10.52 21.29
CA GLU A 181 -5.06 -10.57 19.83
C GLU A 181 -6.48 -10.17 19.39
N ASN A 182 -7.50 -10.50 20.20
CA ASN A 182 -8.87 -10.06 19.96
C ASN A 182 -9.04 -8.55 20.15
N GLU A 183 -8.42 -7.98 21.19
CA GLU A 183 -8.50 -6.55 21.47
C GLU A 183 -7.82 -5.73 20.37
N ILE A 184 -6.64 -6.14 19.91
CA ILE A 184 -5.89 -5.42 18.87
C ILE A 184 -6.36 -5.73 17.44
N ALA A 185 -7.33 -6.62 17.26
CA ALA A 185 -7.85 -6.96 15.93
C ALA A 185 -8.35 -5.71 15.19
N GLY A 186 -7.88 -5.51 13.97
CA GLY A 186 -8.19 -4.32 13.16
C GLY A 186 -7.49 -3.02 13.58
N LYS A 187 -6.85 -2.96 14.75
CA LYS A 187 -6.11 -1.79 15.21
C LYS A 187 -4.72 -1.68 14.58
N PHE A 188 -4.21 -0.47 14.40
CA PHE A 188 -2.82 -0.21 14.03
C PHE A 188 -2.39 1.14 14.58
N MET A 189 -1.09 1.36 14.70
CA MET A 189 -0.53 2.59 15.26
C MET A 189 0.21 3.37 14.17
N LEU A 190 -0.06 4.67 14.11
CA LEU A 190 0.72 5.64 13.35
C LEU A 190 1.53 6.49 14.31
N VAL A 191 2.70 6.91 13.88
CA VAL A 191 3.54 7.89 14.58
C VAL A 191 3.81 9.04 13.63
N THR A 192 3.53 10.26 14.08
CA THR A 192 3.74 11.50 13.32
C THR A 192 4.45 12.55 14.15
N THR A 193 5.36 13.31 13.53
CA THR A 193 5.97 14.50 14.16
C THR A 193 5.22 15.79 13.85
N LYS A 194 4.25 15.70 12.96
CA LYS A 194 3.41 16.84 12.58
C LYS A 194 2.19 16.87 13.48
N ASP A 195 1.94 18.04 14.08
CA ASP A 195 0.69 18.29 14.78
C ASP A 195 -0.44 18.39 13.74
N MET A 196 -1.25 17.34 13.69
CA MET A 196 -2.37 17.22 12.76
C MET A 196 -3.49 16.40 13.40
N LYS A 197 -4.69 16.51 12.83
CA LYS A 197 -5.83 15.73 13.29
C LYS A 197 -5.59 14.23 13.05
N PRO A 198 -5.92 13.35 14.01
CA PRO A 198 -5.76 11.91 13.88
C PRO A 198 -6.32 11.33 12.57
N GLU A 199 -7.49 11.81 12.16
CA GLU A 199 -8.19 11.38 10.95
C GLU A 199 -7.43 11.80 9.68
N GLU A 200 -6.78 12.97 9.71
CA GLU A 200 -5.94 13.43 8.59
C GLU A 200 -4.70 12.55 8.44
N ALA A 201 -4.03 12.21 9.55
CA ALA A 201 -2.87 11.32 9.54
C ALA A 201 -3.25 9.94 8.99
N MET A 202 -4.39 9.40 9.45
CA MET A 202 -4.92 8.13 8.97
C MET A 202 -5.26 8.17 7.49
N LYS A 203 -5.89 9.25 7.02
CA LYS A 203 -6.22 9.45 5.60
C LYS A 203 -4.95 9.51 4.75
N GLN A 204 -3.97 10.34 5.11
CA GLN A 204 -2.71 10.46 4.37
C GLN A 204 -1.93 9.13 4.34
N TYR A 205 -1.94 8.37 5.44
CA TYR A 205 -1.37 7.02 5.45
C TYR A 205 -2.13 6.05 4.54
N LYS A 206 -3.47 6.10 4.51
CA LYS A 206 -4.27 5.24 3.63
C LYS A 206 -4.09 5.57 2.15
N GLU A 207 -3.87 6.83 1.80
CA GLU A 207 -3.52 7.27 0.43
C GLU A 207 -2.18 6.65 -0.06
N LEU A 208 -1.33 6.16 0.85
CA LEU A 208 -0.17 5.35 0.51
C LEU A 208 -0.57 4.03 -0.19
N LYS A 209 -1.71 3.42 0.18
CA LYS A 209 -2.18 2.21 -0.50
C LYS A 209 -2.51 2.45 -1.97
N ASP A 210 -2.94 3.66 -2.33
CA ASP A 210 -3.12 4.02 -3.75
C ASP A 210 -1.78 4.09 -4.48
N ILE A 211 -0.73 4.55 -3.79
CA ILE A 211 0.64 4.50 -4.31
C ILE A 211 1.08 3.04 -4.48
N GLU A 212 0.86 2.18 -3.47
CA GLU A 212 1.18 0.76 -3.55
C GLU A 212 0.42 0.06 -4.69
N ARG A 213 -0.87 0.38 -4.88
CA ARG A 213 -1.66 -0.13 -5.99
C ARG A 213 -1.08 0.30 -7.33
N ALA A 214 -0.71 1.57 -7.48
CA ALA A 214 -0.02 2.05 -8.67
C ALA A 214 1.34 1.36 -8.88
N PHE A 215 2.12 1.11 -7.81
CA PHE A 215 3.35 0.31 -7.89
C PHE A 215 3.09 -1.16 -8.24
N LYS A 216 1.98 -1.74 -7.79
CA LYS A 216 1.57 -3.09 -8.15
C LYS A 216 1.17 -3.16 -9.62
N GLU A 217 0.46 -2.16 -10.13
CA GLU A 217 0.14 -1.98 -11.55
C GLU A 217 1.41 -1.84 -12.40
N LEU A 218 2.39 -1.03 -11.95
CA LEU A 218 3.72 -0.93 -12.56
C LEU A 218 4.43 -2.28 -12.66
N LYS A 219 4.41 -3.06 -11.57
CA LYS A 219 5.10 -4.36 -11.49
C LYS A 219 4.40 -5.44 -12.32
N SER A 220 3.07 -5.44 -12.37
CA SER A 220 2.28 -6.51 -13.00
C SER A 220 1.98 -6.24 -14.47
N PHE A 221 1.45 -5.06 -14.78
CA PHE A 221 0.95 -4.73 -16.11
C PHE A 221 2.04 -4.09 -16.98
N ILE A 222 2.78 -3.15 -16.41
CA ILE A 222 3.79 -2.37 -17.13
C ILE A 222 5.18 -3.06 -17.07
N LYS A 223 5.30 -4.14 -16.29
CA LYS A 223 6.53 -4.95 -16.15
C LYS A 223 7.77 -4.09 -15.87
N VAL A 224 7.69 -3.20 -14.87
CA VAL A 224 8.82 -2.34 -14.45
C VAL A 224 10.11 -3.09 -14.14
N ARG A 225 10.07 -4.40 -13.84
CA ARG A 225 11.27 -5.25 -13.78
C ARG A 225 11.56 -5.78 -15.18
N PRO A 226 12.49 -5.18 -15.94
CA PRO A 226 12.86 -5.72 -17.23
C PRO A 226 13.78 -6.91 -17.00
N VAL A 227 13.48 -8.05 -17.60
CA VAL A 227 14.32 -9.25 -17.51
C VAL A 227 15.58 -9.10 -18.38
N ASN A 228 15.55 -8.19 -19.37
CA ASN A 228 16.53 -8.14 -20.47
C ASN A 228 17.21 -6.76 -20.64
N HIS A 229 17.27 -5.92 -19.61
CA HIS A 229 18.05 -4.67 -19.66
C HIS A 229 19.32 -4.82 -18.82
N SER A 230 20.46 -4.60 -19.47
CA SER A 230 21.79 -4.83 -18.91
C SER A 230 22.62 -3.55 -18.73
N THR A 231 22.08 -2.39 -19.13
CA THR A 231 22.73 -1.08 -18.96
C THR A 231 21.82 -0.14 -18.16
N ASP A 232 22.42 0.80 -17.45
CA ASP A 232 21.70 1.76 -16.60
C ASP A 232 20.76 2.64 -17.44
N GLU A 233 21.24 3.18 -18.57
CA GLU A 233 20.46 4.02 -19.49
C GLU A 233 19.18 3.34 -20.01
N ARG A 234 19.25 2.06 -20.37
CA ARG A 234 18.07 1.29 -20.81
C ARG A 234 17.10 1.05 -19.67
N THR A 235 17.62 0.88 -18.46
CA THR A 235 16.81 0.73 -17.24
C THR A 235 16.08 2.03 -16.93
N GLU A 236 16.76 3.17 -16.99
CA GLU A 236 16.16 4.50 -16.80
C GLU A 236 15.08 4.79 -17.84
N GLY A 237 15.36 4.56 -19.12
CA GLY A 237 14.39 4.74 -20.21
C GLY A 237 13.14 3.87 -20.03
N HIS A 238 13.31 2.60 -19.65
CA HIS A 238 12.19 1.71 -19.36
C HIS A 238 11.35 2.22 -18.19
N VAL A 239 11.99 2.58 -17.08
CA VAL A 239 11.30 3.13 -15.90
C VAL A 239 10.54 4.41 -16.25
N PHE A 240 11.13 5.29 -17.06
CA PHE A 240 10.48 6.51 -17.55
C PHE A 240 9.20 6.19 -18.31
N VAL A 241 9.24 5.32 -19.32
CA VAL A 241 8.06 4.90 -20.10
C VAL A 241 7.01 4.29 -19.19
N CYS A 242 7.44 3.51 -18.19
CA CYS A 242 6.52 2.89 -17.25
C CYS A 242 5.76 3.92 -16.39
N VAL A 243 6.47 4.91 -15.87
CA VAL A 243 5.90 6.00 -15.05
C VAL A 243 4.98 6.88 -15.90
N LEU A 244 5.39 7.21 -17.13
CA LEU A 244 4.57 7.96 -18.08
C LEU A 244 3.27 7.22 -18.41
N SER A 245 3.36 5.91 -18.66
CA SER A 245 2.18 5.07 -18.92
C SER A 245 1.21 5.06 -17.74
N LEU A 246 1.72 4.95 -16.50
CA LEU A 246 0.89 5.11 -15.31
C LEU A 246 0.21 6.47 -15.23
N LEU A 247 0.96 7.55 -15.50
CA LEU A 247 0.43 8.91 -15.43
C LEU A 247 -0.74 9.07 -16.39
N ILE A 248 -0.58 8.64 -17.64
CA ILE A 248 -1.64 8.65 -18.66
C ILE A 248 -2.85 7.83 -18.20
N ARG A 249 -2.64 6.63 -17.66
CA ARG A 249 -3.73 5.79 -17.13
C ARG A 249 -4.50 6.52 -16.01
N ARG A 250 -3.81 7.17 -15.07
CA ARG A 250 -4.45 7.93 -13.99
C ARG A 250 -5.24 9.14 -14.49
N LEU A 251 -4.74 9.83 -15.51
CA LEU A 251 -5.47 10.92 -16.16
C LEU A 251 -6.75 10.39 -16.82
N ILE A 252 -6.69 9.29 -17.56
CA ILE A 252 -7.87 8.64 -18.15
C ILE A 252 -8.90 8.28 -17.06
N GLU A 253 -8.46 7.65 -15.97
CA GLU A 253 -9.34 7.24 -14.89
C GLU A 253 -10.08 8.41 -14.24
N ARG A 254 -9.33 9.50 -14.01
CA ARG A 254 -9.87 10.70 -13.39
C ARG A 254 -10.85 11.43 -14.30
N SER A 255 -10.51 11.58 -15.58
CA SER A 255 -11.38 12.26 -16.55
C SER A 255 -12.64 11.45 -16.83
N CYS A 256 -12.52 10.15 -17.06
CA CYS A 256 -13.65 9.33 -17.52
C CYS A 256 -14.51 8.75 -16.39
N GLY A 257 -14.06 8.82 -15.13
CA GLY A 257 -14.76 8.19 -14.00
C GLY A 257 -14.86 6.66 -14.07
N MET A 258 -13.98 6.01 -14.85
CA MET A 258 -13.92 4.56 -15.05
C MET A 258 -12.48 4.08 -15.08
N THR A 259 -12.22 2.76 -15.03
CA THR A 259 -10.83 2.26 -15.08
C THR A 259 -10.19 2.52 -16.45
N ALA A 260 -8.87 2.81 -16.47
CA ALA A 260 -8.16 3.05 -17.72
C ALA A 260 -8.28 1.88 -18.70
N ASP A 261 -8.28 0.64 -18.18
CA ASP A 261 -8.43 -0.55 -19.02
C ASP A 261 -9.79 -0.62 -19.72
N LYS A 262 -10.88 -0.24 -19.04
CA LYS A 262 -12.20 -0.19 -19.65
C LYS A 262 -12.26 0.87 -20.74
N ALA A 263 -11.79 2.08 -20.44
CA ALA A 263 -11.75 3.17 -21.41
C ALA A 263 -10.92 2.80 -22.65
N LEU A 264 -9.71 2.25 -22.44
CA LEU A 264 -8.84 1.80 -23.54
C LEU A 264 -9.43 0.62 -24.31
N GLN A 265 -10.15 -0.31 -23.66
CA GLN A 265 -10.84 -1.40 -24.36
C GLN A 265 -11.97 -0.89 -25.25
N GLU A 266 -12.74 0.08 -24.79
CA GLU A 266 -13.79 0.70 -25.60
C GLU A 266 -13.20 1.47 -26.79
N LEU A 267 -12.15 2.27 -26.55
CA LEU A 267 -11.44 2.97 -27.63
C LEU A 267 -10.73 2.02 -28.59
N ARG A 268 -10.30 0.82 -28.18
CA ARG A 268 -9.73 -0.19 -29.10
C ARG A 268 -10.74 -0.75 -30.09
N ARG A 269 -12.05 -0.54 -29.88
CA ARG A 269 -13.10 -0.94 -30.83
C ARG A 269 -13.29 0.06 -31.96
N LEU A 270 -12.69 1.26 -31.86
CA LEU A 270 -12.59 2.18 -33.00
C LEU A 270 -11.68 1.55 -34.04
N ARG A 271 -12.21 1.39 -35.25
CA ARG A 271 -11.50 0.79 -36.38
C ARG A 271 -11.72 1.64 -37.61
N VAL A 272 -10.71 1.65 -38.47
CA VAL A 272 -10.77 2.24 -39.80
C VAL A 272 -10.77 1.09 -40.79
N ASN A 273 -11.73 1.11 -41.70
CA ASN A 273 -11.78 0.22 -42.85
C ASN A 273 -11.27 0.98 -44.06
N GLU A 274 -10.48 0.30 -44.88
CA GLU A 274 -10.08 0.77 -46.20
C GLU A 274 -11.14 0.31 -47.21
N GLU A 275 -11.70 1.24 -47.97
CA GLU A 275 -12.69 0.98 -49.01
C GLU A 275 -12.16 1.58 -50.32
N VAL A 276 -12.26 0.84 -51.42
CA VAL A 276 -11.87 1.32 -52.76
C VAL A 276 -13.14 1.62 -53.55
N ILE A 277 -13.30 2.86 -54.00
CA ILE A 277 -14.45 3.33 -54.77
C ILE A 277 -13.90 4.08 -56.00
N ASP A 278 -14.29 3.65 -57.20
CA ASP A 278 -13.90 4.31 -58.46
C ASP A 278 -12.38 4.56 -58.60
N GLU A 279 -11.56 3.56 -58.23
CA GLU A 279 -10.09 3.60 -58.21
C GLU A 279 -9.46 4.51 -57.13
N GLU A 280 -10.26 5.16 -56.30
CA GLU A 280 -9.79 5.93 -55.13
C GLU A 280 -9.87 5.12 -53.83
N THR A 281 -8.84 5.23 -52.99
CA THR A 281 -8.82 4.63 -51.65
C THR A 281 -9.38 5.61 -50.63
N ILE A 282 -10.44 5.22 -49.94
CA ILE A 282 -11.01 5.96 -48.81
C ILE A 282 -10.85 5.18 -47.51
N TYR A 283 -10.62 5.90 -46.41
CA TYR A 283 -10.54 5.32 -45.08
C TYR A 283 -11.75 5.75 -44.27
N ARG A 284 -12.64 4.81 -43.96
CA ARG A 284 -13.89 5.05 -43.21
C ARG A 284 -13.81 4.41 -41.84
N ARG A 285 -14.04 5.19 -40.78
CA ARG A 285 -14.19 4.62 -39.43
C ARG A 285 -15.57 4.02 -39.18
N ASN A 286 -15.66 3.10 -38.23
CA ASN A 286 -16.95 2.66 -37.71
C ASN A 286 -17.70 3.77 -36.95
N GLU A 287 -18.99 3.54 -36.71
CA GLU A 287 -19.79 4.42 -35.85
C GLU A 287 -19.25 4.42 -34.42
N LEU A 288 -19.19 5.61 -33.83
CA LEU A 288 -18.79 5.77 -32.45
C LEU A 288 -19.92 5.35 -31.53
N SER A 289 -19.64 4.49 -30.55
CA SER A 289 -20.57 4.20 -29.46
C SER A 289 -20.71 5.42 -28.54
N ASP A 290 -21.80 5.48 -27.77
CA ASP A 290 -22.01 6.56 -26.80
C ASP A 290 -20.90 6.60 -25.74
N ASP A 291 -20.39 5.44 -25.33
CA ASP A 291 -19.25 5.33 -24.42
C ASP A 291 -17.98 5.92 -25.04
N GLN A 292 -17.70 5.64 -26.32
CA GLN A 292 -16.53 6.20 -27.01
C GLN A 292 -16.62 7.73 -27.14
N LYS A 293 -17.79 8.26 -27.53
CA LYS A 293 -18.02 9.71 -27.60
C LYS A 293 -17.84 10.37 -26.24
N LYS A 294 -18.38 9.75 -25.18
CA LYS A 294 -18.22 10.22 -23.81
C LYS A 294 -16.74 10.24 -23.41
N ILE A 295 -16.00 9.15 -23.65
CA ILE A 295 -14.58 9.06 -23.33
C ILE A 295 -13.77 10.15 -24.06
N LEU A 296 -13.97 10.32 -25.37
CA LEU A 296 -13.27 11.35 -26.15
C LEU A 296 -13.57 12.75 -25.61
N LYS A 297 -14.84 13.05 -25.34
CA LYS A 297 -15.28 14.33 -24.77
C LYS A 297 -14.66 14.61 -23.40
N GLU A 298 -14.72 13.66 -22.46
CA GLU A 298 -14.18 13.82 -21.10
C GLU A 298 -12.65 13.98 -21.09
N MET A 299 -11.97 13.41 -22.08
CA MET A 299 -10.53 13.58 -22.28
C MET A 299 -10.18 14.83 -23.11
N ASN A 300 -11.17 15.61 -23.54
CA ASN A 300 -11.00 16.77 -24.43
C ASN A 300 -10.24 16.42 -25.73
N ILE A 301 -10.56 15.25 -26.31
CA ILE A 301 -10.03 14.78 -27.59
C ILE A 301 -11.12 14.97 -28.65
N GLU A 302 -10.73 15.56 -29.78
CA GLU A 302 -11.62 15.74 -30.92
C GLU A 302 -12.04 14.39 -31.51
N GLU A 303 -13.30 14.28 -31.93
CA GLU A 303 -13.78 13.06 -32.55
C GLU A 303 -13.04 12.83 -33.88
N PRO A 304 -12.50 11.63 -34.13
CA PRO A 304 -11.85 11.35 -35.40
C PRO A 304 -12.85 11.49 -36.55
N LEU A 305 -12.39 12.08 -37.65
CA LEU A 305 -13.19 12.25 -38.86
C LEU A 305 -13.79 10.90 -39.30
N LYS A 306 -15.04 10.94 -39.79
CA LYS A 306 -15.73 9.73 -40.24
C LYS A 306 -15.08 9.12 -41.48
N ILE A 307 -14.58 9.99 -42.36
CA ILE A 307 -13.95 9.64 -43.63
C ILE A 307 -12.65 10.45 -43.73
N ILE A 308 -11.57 9.76 -44.10
CA ILE A 308 -10.27 10.35 -44.41
C ILE A 308 -9.95 9.97 -45.86
N PHE A 309 -9.59 10.97 -46.66
CA PHE A 309 -9.11 10.78 -48.02
C PHE A 309 -7.58 10.67 -47.99
N SER A 310 -7.01 9.74 -48.78
CA SER A 310 -5.56 9.61 -48.94
C SER A 310 -5.02 10.60 -49.96
#